data_AF-A0A942YB69-F1
#
_entry.id   AF-A0A942YB69-F1
#
_cell.length_a   1.000
_cell.length_b   1.000
_cell.length_c   1.000
_cell.angle_alpha   90.00
_cell.angle_beta   90.00
_cell.angle_gamma   90.00
#
_symmetry.space_group_name_H-M   'P 1'
#
loop_
_entity.id
_entity.type
_entity.pdbx_description
1 polymer ?
#
loop_
_entity_poly.entity_id
_entity_poly.type
_entity_poly.pdbx_seq_one_letter_code
_entity_poly.pdbx_strand_id
1 'polypeptide(L)'
;MSLLTIHEQNIIRQIETETSKKNIDNISRTNAYFSYFKENPDIQWSFLASMVSRNGGWNMCDLEGSMFRQLLAPQVRKQLFFTYERANWLIFHDVFPQLLVYQYSTKLGRPLFHLLPYFHVSSFIQNEWHRFWRDKDSKRLTTALIINEQNVIQKPVIEHPVYKKKVFQSLIFNFQDWLHFSCVLFPTCGGEVYGASVNGFRSLSKRINLGKRLASILFQPRLFPHFFEFAEKTTHTGSRNDYEQYFKMKTEGTTPILRMTYPVIKHHRQDNQDWSKVRKVSSSWLHFPVHHRHPIHLTDWYVAKSHQLQLLVSLKKALDLKKWK
;
A
#
# COMPACT_ATOMS: atom_id res chain seq x y z
N MET A 1 -9.12 -21.56 -24.71
CA MET A 1 -8.11 -20.47 -24.80
C MET A 1 -7.92 -20.16 -26.27
N SER A 2 -8.04 -18.89 -26.66
CA SER A 2 -7.74 -18.47 -28.03
C SER A 2 -6.24 -18.66 -28.33
N LEU A 3 -5.89 -19.01 -29.56
CA LEU A 3 -4.50 -19.01 -30.01
C LEU A 3 -3.95 -17.57 -29.93
N LEU A 4 -2.88 -17.37 -29.16
CA LEU A 4 -2.18 -16.09 -29.08
C LEU A 4 -1.33 -15.87 -30.32
N THR A 5 -1.34 -14.65 -30.86
CA THR A 5 -0.42 -14.25 -31.91
C THR A 5 1.01 -14.14 -31.37
N ILE A 6 2.04 -14.23 -32.25
CA ILE A 6 3.45 -14.02 -31.86
C ILE A 6 3.65 -12.66 -31.18
N HIS A 7 2.93 -11.63 -31.65
CA HIS A 7 2.98 -10.30 -31.07
C HIS A 7 2.43 -10.27 -29.65
N GLU A 8 1.33 -10.96 -29.38
CA GLU A 8 0.73 -11.04 -28.04
C GLU A 8 1.60 -11.83 -27.07
N GLN A 9 2.24 -12.91 -27.54
CA GLN A 9 3.23 -13.66 -26.75
C GLN A 9 4.42 -12.78 -26.36
N ASN A 10 4.91 -11.94 -27.28
CA ASN A 10 5.97 -10.98 -27.00
C ASN A 10 5.53 -9.91 -25.99
N ILE A 11 4.31 -9.39 -26.10
CA ILE A 11 3.75 -8.46 -25.11
C ILE A 11 3.72 -9.10 -23.73
N ILE A 12 3.23 -10.35 -23.61
CA ILE A 12 3.19 -11.06 -22.33
C ILE A 12 4.59 -11.14 -21.72
N ARG A 13 5.58 -11.62 -22.49
CA ARG A 13 6.97 -11.76 -22.02
C ARG A 13 7.58 -10.42 -21.59
N GLN A 14 7.29 -9.34 -22.31
CA GLN A 14 7.74 -7.99 -21.95
C GLN A 14 7.10 -7.54 -20.62
N ILE A 15 5.80 -7.74 -20.45
CA ILE A 15 5.08 -7.38 -19.22
C ILE A 15 5.60 -8.18 -18.02
N GLU A 16 5.84 -9.49 -18.17
CA GLU A 16 6.40 -10.32 -17.10
C GLU A 16 7.80 -9.86 -16.70
N THR A 17 8.63 -9.54 -17.70
CA THR A 17 10.00 -9.05 -17.48
C THR A 17 9.99 -7.71 -16.74
N GLU A 18 9.17 -6.75 -17.18
CA GLU A 18 9.08 -5.43 -16.55
C GLU A 18 8.47 -5.51 -15.15
N THR A 19 7.45 -6.36 -14.96
CA THR A 19 6.87 -6.60 -13.64
C THR A 19 7.91 -7.15 -12.68
N SER A 20 8.69 -8.15 -13.11
CA SER A 20 9.74 -8.77 -12.27
C SER A 20 10.83 -7.78 -11.89
N LYS A 21 11.30 -6.97 -12.85
CA LYS A 21 12.31 -5.92 -12.60
C LYS A 21 11.83 -4.85 -11.62
N LYS A 22 10.56 -4.47 -11.67
CA LYS A 22 10.00 -3.40 -10.83
C LYS A 22 9.47 -3.91 -9.48
N ASN A 23 9.27 -5.22 -9.32
CA ASN A 23 8.80 -5.87 -8.09
C ASN A 23 9.93 -6.34 -7.15
N ILE A 24 11.10 -5.69 -7.17
CA ILE A 24 12.28 -6.08 -6.38
C ILE A 24 12.13 -5.68 -4.90
N ASP A 25 11.71 -4.45 -4.63
CA ASP A 25 11.54 -3.91 -3.28
C ASP A 25 10.46 -2.82 -3.24
N ASN A 26 10.14 -2.31 -2.05
CA ASN A 26 9.12 -1.28 -1.88
C ASN A 26 9.45 0.01 -2.65
N ILE A 27 10.72 0.39 -2.77
CA ILE A 27 11.14 1.60 -3.49
C ILE A 27 10.83 1.48 -4.99
N SER A 28 11.28 0.39 -5.62
CA SER A 28 11.06 0.13 -7.05
C SER A 28 9.57 0.07 -7.39
N ARG A 29 8.76 -0.58 -6.54
CA ARG A 29 7.30 -0.65 -6.71
C ARG A 29 6.64 0.72 -6.63
N THR A 30 6.99 1.49 -5.59
CA THR A 30 6.44 2.82 -5.35
C THR A 30 6.71 3.77 -6.51
N ASN A 31 7.95 3.75 -7.00
CA ASN A 31 8.38 4.58 -8.13
C ASN A 31 7.73 4.12 -9.44
N ALA A 32 7.59 2.82 -9.66
CA ALA A 32 6.91 2.29 -10.84
C ALA A 32 5.45 2.75 -10.93
N TYR A 33 4.72 2.75 -9.81
CA TYR A 33 3.36 3.29 -9.75
C TYR A 33 3.30 4.79 -10.05
N PHE A 34 4.22 5.58 -9.48
CA PHE A 34 4.23 7.02 -9.72
C PHE A 34 4.58 7.37 -11.17
N SER A 35 5.61 6.75 -11.73
CA SER A 35 5.98 6.93 -13.14
C SER A 35 4.84 6.52 -14.07
N TYR A 36 4.17 5.41 -13.78
CA TYR A 36 3.00 4.99 -14.56
C TYR A 36 1.87 6.03 -14.52
N PHE A 37 1.56 6.58 -13.34
CA PHE A 37 0.53 7.60 -13.19
C PHE A 37 0.83 8.87 -14.01
N LYS A 38 2.09 9.32 -14.02
CA LYS A 38 2.50 10.49 -14.82
C LYS A 38 2.24 10.30 -16.32
N GLU A 39 2.38 9.07 -16.81
CA GLU A 39 2.08 8.72 -18.20
C GLU A 39 0.59 8.42 -18.45
N ASN A 40 -0.16 8.00 -17.42
CA ASN A 40 -1.55 7.54 -17.52
C ASN A 40 -2.39 8.12 -16.36
N PRO A 41 -2.66 9.44 -16.34
CA PRO A 41 -3.32 10.11 -15.22
C PRO A 41 -4.80 9.72 -15.04
N ASP A 42 -5.41 9.10 -16.04
CA ASP A 42 -6.74 8.50 -15.96
C ASP A 42 -6.80 7.29 -15.01
N ILE A 43 -5.66 6.65 -14.75
CA ILE A 43 -5.54 5.52 -13.81
C ILE A 43 -5.19 6.04 -12.40
N GLN A 44 -6.17 6.68 -11.77
CA GLN A 44 -6.06 7.25 -10.43
C GLN A 44 -5.53 6.26 -9.37
N TRP A 45 -5.89 4.98 -9.47
CA TRP A 45 -5.39 3.95 -8.56
C TRP A 45 -3.86 3.87 -8.51
N SER A 46 -3.16 4.12 -9.62
CA SER A 46 -1.69 4.04 -9.64
C SER A 46 -1.04 5.09 -8.75
N PHE A 47 -1.53 6.34 -8.73
CA PHE A 47 -1.03 7.35 -7.79
C PHE A 47 -1.37 7.00 -6.35
N LEU A 48 -2.58 6.49 -6.10
CA LEU A 48 -2.98 6.00 -4.78
C LEU A 48 -2.04 4.89 -4.29
N ALA A 49 -1.76 3.91 -5.14
CA ALA A 49 -0.87 2.80 -4.83
C ALA A 49 0.56 3.31 -4.54
N SER A 50 1.05 4.31 -5.27
CA SER A 50 2.34 4.94 -4.98
C SER A 50 2.35 5.58 -3.58
N MET A 51 1.38 6.45 -3.27
CA MET A 51 1.35 7.16 -1.99
C MET A 51 1.11 6.23 -0.80
N VAL A 52 0.25 5.22 -0.94
CA VAL A 52 0.05 4.18 0.08
C VAL A 52 1.31 3.30 0.23
N SER A 53 2.01 2.97 -0.86
CA SER A 53 3.24 2.17 -0.79
C SER A 53 4.39 2.94 -0.13
N ARG A 54 4.43 4.29 -0.24
CA ARG A 54 5.35 5.12 0.55
C ARG A 54 5.16 4.92 2.06
N ASN A 55 3.91 4.86 2.52
CA ASN A 55 3.59 4.53 3.92
C ASN A 55 4.02 3.11 4.29
N GLY A 56 3.91 2.16 3.35
CA GLY A 56 4.46 0.81 3.52
C GLY A 56 5.97 0.82 3.77
N GLY A 57 6.73 1.60 2.98
CA GLY A 57 8.18 1.75 3.14
C GLY A 57 8.55 2.41 4.48
N TRP A 58 7.86 3.49 4.83
CA TRP A 58 7.94 4.12 6.16
C TRP A 58 7.80 3.08 7.25
N ASN A 59 6.69 2.33 7.23
CA ASN A 59 6.37 1.38 8.29
C ASN A 59 7.37 0.23 8.37
N MET A 60 8.00 -0.15 7.26
CA MET A 60 9.10 -1.11 7.26
C MET A 60 10.33 -0.52 7.99
N CYS A 61 10.77 0.67 7.63
CA CYS A 61 12.00 1.26 8.20
C CYS A 61 11.83 1.71 9.66
N ASP A 62 10.61 2.08 10.05
CA ASP A 62 10.29 2.45 11.43
C ASP A 62 10.59 1.30 12.40
N LEU A 63 10.50 0.04 11.95
CA LEU A 63 10.84 -1.15 12.75
C LEU A 63 12.32 -1.21 13.15
N GLU A 64 13.23 -0.58 12.41
CA GLU A 64 14.63 -0.39 12.82
C GLU A 64 14.90 1.02 13.38
N GLY A 65 13.86 1.85 13.54
CA GLY A 65 13.92 3.12 14.25
C GLY A 65 14.28 2.93 15.74
N SER A 66 14.85 3.97 16.35
CA SER A 66 15.26 3.94 17.76
C SER A 66 14.10 3.58 18.71
N MET A 67 12.89 4.05 18.41
CA MET A 67 11.69 3.79 19.22
C MET A 67 11.26 2.32 19.16
N PHE A 68 11.06 1.76 17.97
CA PHE A 68 10.59 0.37 17.85
C PHE A 68 11.63 -0.66 18.24
N ARG A 69 12.93 -0.39 18.05
CA ARG A 69 14.00 -1.27 18.59
C ARG A 69 13.94 -1.42 20.10
N GLN A 70 13.50 -0.39 20.81
CA GLN A 70 13.33 -0.44 22.26
C GLN A 70 12.01 -1.09 22.68
N LEU A 71 10.93 -0.86 21.92
CA LEU A 71 9.61 -1.39 22.27
C LEU A 71 9.43 -2.86 21.90
N LEU A 72 9.96 -3.29 20.75
CA LEU A 72 9.69 -4.60 20.15
C LEU A 72 10.94 -5.49 20.05
N ALA A 73 10.78 -6.77 20.36
CA ALA A 73 11.83 -7.76 20.20
C ALA A 73 12.26 -7.92 18.72
N PRO A 74 13.53 -8.20 18.41
CA PRO A 74 14.03 -8.35 17.04
C PRO A 74 13.23 -9.34 16.18
N GLN A 75 12.80 -10.47 16.74
CA GLN A 75 12.02 -11.48 16.01
C GLN A 75 10.64 -10.95 15.58
N VAL A 76 10.01 -10.11 16.41
CA VAL A 76 8.73 -9.46 16.09
C VAL A 76 8.91 -8.47 14.95
N ARG A 77 9.94 -7.61 15.04
CA ARG A 77 10.25 -6.61 14.01
C ARG A 77 10.52 -7.26 12.66
N LYS A 78 11.29 -8.35 12.64
CA LYS A 78 11.52 -9.17 11.43
C LYS A 78 10.22 -9.75 10.84
N GLN A 79 9.31 -10.26 11.68
CA GLN A 79 8.02 -10.79 11.21
C GLN A 79 7.11 -9.69 10.64
N LEU A 80 7.08 -8.51 11.27
CA LEU A 80 6.33 -7.35 10.78
C LEU A 80 6.87 -6.90 9.41
N PHE A 81 8.18 -6.80 9.27
CA PHE A 81 8.83 -6.49 7.98
C PHE A 81 8.39 -7.47 6.88
N PHE A 82 8.48 -8.78 7.12
CA PHE A 82 8.05 -9.78 6.13
C PHE A 82 6.56 -9.69 5.81
N THR A 83 5.71 -9.32 6.78
CA THR A 83 4.28 -9.13 6.56
C THR A 83 4.05 -7.98 5.59
N TYR A 84 4.69 -6.83 5.82
CA TYR A 84 4.61 -5.68 4.94
C TYR A 84 5.16 -6.00 3.54
N GLU A 85 6.33 -6.63 3.48
CA GLU A 85 7.02 -6.92 2.23
C GLU A 85 6.19 -7.89 1.38
N ARG A 86 5.66 -8.95 1.99
CA ARG A 86 4.81 -9.91 1.29
C ARG A 86 3.52 -9.29 0.76
N ALA A 87 2.86 -8.43 1.54
CA ALA A 87 1.66 -7.74 1.10
C ALA A 87 1.94 -6.84 -0.12
N ASN A 88 2.94 -5.96 -0.01
CA ASN A 88 3.30 -5.05 -1.10
C ASN A 88 3.72 -5.81 -2.37
N TRP A 89 4.50 -6.89 -2.21
CA TRP A 89 4.92 -7.72 -3.34
C TRP A 89 3.74 -8.39 -4.05
N LEU A 90 2.78 -8.97 -3.31
CA LEU A 90 1.60 -9.63 -3.87
C LEU A 90 0.70 -8.64 -4.64
N ILE A 91 0.49 -7.46 -4.07
CA ILE A 91 -0.34 -6.41 -4.69
C ILE A 91 0.28 -5.96 -6.02
N PHE A 92 1.59 -5.69 -6.01
CA PHE A 92 2.30 -5.26 -7.22
C PHE A 92 2.34 -6.35 -8.28
N HIS A 93 2.62 -7.60 -7.87
CA HIS A 93 2.63 -8.75 -8.76
C HIS A 93 1.28 -8.95 -9.46
N ASP A 94 0.18 -8.65 -8.77
CA ASP A 94 -1.18 -8.79 -9.32
C ASP A 94 -1.57 -7.62 -10.24
N VAL A 95 -1.38 -6.36 -9.79
CA VAL A 95 -1.96 -5.19 -10.47
C VAL A 95 -1.04 -4.57 -11.52
N PHE A 96 0.27 -4.52 -11.30
CA PHE A 96 1.20 -3.89 -12.25
C PHE A 96 1.14 -4.48 -13.67
N PRO A 97 1.06 -5.80 -13.90
CA PRO A 97 0.88 -6.32 -15.26
C PRO A 97 -0.44 -5.86 -15.90
N GLN A 98 -1.51 -5.64 -15.13
CA GLN A 98 -2.78 -5.11 -15.63
C GLN A 98 -2.63 -3.68 -16.15
N LEU A 99 -1.88 -2.85 -15.42
CA LEU A 99 -1.55 -1.49 -15.81
C LEU A 99 -0.79 -1.48 -17.14
N LEU A 100 0.16 -2.39 -17.31
CA LEU A 100 0.89 -2.51 -18.58
C LEU A 100 -0.01 -2.99 -19.71
N VAL A 101 -0.89 -3.97 -19.50
CA VAL A 101 -1.89 -4.39 -20.51
C VAL A 101 -2.75 -3.20 -20.95
N TYR A 102 -3.21 -2.36 -20.03
CA TYR A 102 -3.93 -1.14 -20.37
C TYR A 102 -3.08 -0.19 -21.21
N GLN A 103 -1.83 0.05 -20.83
CA GLN A 103 -0.91 0.93 -21.57
C GLN A 103 -0.59 0.41 -22.99
N TYR A 104 -0.49 -0.91 -23.19
CA TYR A 104 -0.38 -1.48 -24.53
C TYR A 104 -1.70 -1.34 -25.31
N SER A 105 -2.84 -1.51 -24.63
CA SER A 105 -4.17 -1.35 -25.24
C SER A 105 -4.39 0.06 -25.77
N THR A 106 -3.99 1.09 -25.00
CA THR A 106 -4.09 2.49 -25.43
C THR A 106 -3.16 2.80 -26.60
N LYS A 107 -1.92 2.32 -26.57
CA LYS A 107 -0.95 2.48 -27.68
C LYS A 107 -1.39 1.83 -28.99
N LEU A 108 -2.06 0.68 -28.92
CA LEU A 108 -2.55 -0.06 -30.09
C LEU A 108 -3.99 0.31 -30.49
N GLY A 109 -4.65 1.20 -29.74
CA GLY A 109 -6.02 1.64 -30.02
C GLY A 109 -7.09 0.55 -29.87
N ARG A 110 -6.80 -0.58 -29.19
CA ARG A 110 -7.75 -1.69 -29.01
C ARG A 110 -7.55 -2.39 -27.67
N PRO A 111 -8.62 -2.92 -27.04
CA PRO A 111 -8.50 -3.61 -25.76
C PRO A 111 -7.73 -4.94 -25.91
N LEU A 112 -6.70 -5.14 -25.09
CA LEU A 112 -5.93 -6.39 -24.99
C LEU A 112 -6.25 -7.18 -23.71
N PHE A 113 -7.43 -7.00 -23.14
CA PHE A 113 -7.76 -7.59 -21.83
C PHE A 113 -7.94 -9.11 -21.85
N HIS A 114 -8.04 -9.73 -23.02
CA HIS A 114 -7.95 -11.19 -23.17
C HIS A 114 -6.56 -11.74 -22.79
N LEU A 115 -5.55 -10.87 -22.62
CA LEU A 115 -4.23 -11.22 -22.09
C LEU A 115 -4.19 -11.27 -20.55
N LEU A 116 -5.14 -10.65 -19.84
CA LEU A 116 -5.18 -10.61 -18.37
C LEU A 116 -5.20 -12.00 -17.69
N PRO A 117 -5.89 -13.03 -18.22
CA PRO A 117 -5.82 -14.39 -17.68
C PRO A 117 -4.40 -14.97 -17.58
N TYR A 118 -3.50 -14.59 -18.50
CA TYR A 118 -2.11 -15.07 -18.50
C TYR A 118 -1.29 -14.49 -17.34
N PHE A 119 -1.76 -13.41 -16.71
CA PHE A 119 -1.19 -12.86 -15.46
C PHE A 119 -1.95 -13.32 -14.21
N HIS A 120 -2.92 -14.23 -14.36
CA HIS A 120 -3.80 -14.76 -13.31
C HIS A 120 -4.65 -13.67 -12.63
N VAL A 121 -5.04 -12.65 -13.39
CA VAL A 121 -5.92 -11.58 -12.92
C VAL A 121 -7.32 -12.14 -12.68
N SER A 122 -7.99 -11.72 -11.59
CA SER A 122 -9.33 -12.20 -11.26
C SER A 122 -10.35 -11.86 -12.35
N SER A 123 -11.30 -12.77 -12.60
CA SER A 123 -12.38 -12.55 -13.58
C SER A 123 -13.21 -11.30 -13.27
N PHE A 124 -13.39 -10.98 -11.99
CA PHE A 124 -13.97 -9.71 -11.53
C PHE A 124 -13.25 -8.49 -12.14
N ILE A 125 -11.92 -8.43 -12.03
CA ILE A 125 -11.14 -7.30 -12.53
C ILE A 125 -11.05 -7.27 -14.04
N GLN A 126 -10.99 -8.43 -14.71
CA GLN A 126 -11.04 -8.48 -16.17
C GLN A 126 -12.29 -7.77 -16.71
N ASN A 127 -13.45 -8.02 -16.09
CA ASN A 127 -14.71 -7.35 -16.46
C ASN A 127 -14.67 -5.83 -16.19
N GLU A 128 -14.06 -5.41 -15.09
CA GLU A 128 -13.94 -3.98 -14.76
C GLU A 128 -12.99 -3.23 -15.70
N TRP A 129 -11.94 -3.89 -16.22
CA TRP A 129 -11.10 -3.31 -17.29
C TRP A 129 -11.86 -3.12 -18.60
N HIS A 130 -12.62 -4.13 -19.03
CA HIS A 130 -13.50 -3.98 -20.20
C HIS A 130 -14.53 -2.86 -20.03
N ARG A 131 -15.11 -2.74 -18.83
CA ARG A 131 -16.06 -1.68 -18.49
C ARG A 131 -15.38 -0.31 -18.53
N PHE A 132 -14.22 -0.17 -17.91
CA PHE A 132 -13.48 1.09 -17.90
C PHE A 132 -13.07 1.52 -19.31
N TRP A 133 -12.70 0.60 -20.18
CA TRP A 133 -12.36 0.94 -21.57
C TRP A 133 -13.52 1.61 -22.33
N ARG A 134 -14.75 1.17 -22.08
CA ARG A 134 -15.97 1.74 -22.67
C ARG A 134 -16.43 3.01 -21.96
N ASP A 135 -16.51 2.98 -20.62
CA ASP A 135 -17.22 3.98 -19.82
C ASP A 135 -16.28 5.09 -19.30
N LYS A 136 -14.97 4.85 -19.29
CA LYS A 136 -13.92 5.76 -18.75
C LYS A 136 -14.16 6.24 -17.32
N ASP A 137 -14.87 5.44 -16.51
CA ASP A 137 -15.13 5.72 -15.10
C ASP A 137 -13.92 5.35 -14.23
N SER A 138 -12.98 6.29 -14.09
CA SER A 138 -11.75 6.13 -13.28
C SER A 138 -12.05 5.85 -11.80
N LYS A 139 -13.15 6.38 -11.27
CA LYS A 139 -13.51 6.26 -9.85
C LYS A 139 -14.00 4.84 -9.55
N ARG A 140 -14.78 4.27 -10.46
CA ARG A 140 -15.20 2.85 -10.40
C ARG A 140 -14.01 1.92 -10.54
N LEU A 141 -13.15 2.12 -11.54
CA LEU A 141 -11.96 1.27 -11.72
C LEU A 141 -11.07 1.31 -10.48
N THR A 142 -10.83 2.50 -9.91
CA THR A 142 -10.07 2.65 -8.67
C THR A 142 -10.69 1.88 -7.52
N THR A 143 -12.01 1.95 -7.36
CA THR A 143 -12.73 1.19 -6.34
C THR A 143 -12.61 -0.32 -6.57
N ALA A 144 -12.72 -0.79 -7.82
CA ALA A 144 -12.56 -2.20 -8.16
C ALA A 144 -11.15 -2.72 -7.84
N LEU A 145 -10.11 -1.96 -8.21
CA LEU A 145 -8.72 -2.30 -7.91
C LEU A 145 -8.45 -2.35 -6.40
N ILE A 146 -9.03 -1.43 -5.61
CA ILE A 146 -8.99 -1.50 -4.14
C ILE A 146 -9.65 -2.79 -3.63
N ILE A 147 -10.83 -3.16 -4.13
CA ILE A 147 -11.51 -4.40 -3.75
C ILE A 147 -10.64 -5.61 -4.07
N ASN A 148 -10.05 -5.64 -5.27
CA ASN A 148 -9.20 -6.73 -5.72
C ASN A 148 -7.95 -6.89 -4.84
N GLU A 149 -7.22 -5.80 -4.61
CA GLU A 149 -6.06 -5.75 -3.73
C GLU A 149 -6.35 -6.37 -2.35
N GLN A 150 -7.43 -5.92 -1.73
CA GLN A 150 -7.80 -6.32 -0.38
C GLN A 150 -8.21 -7.80 -0.29
N ASN A 151 -8.73 -8.37 -1.38
CA ASN A 151 -9.02 -9.81 -1.47
C ASN A 151 -7.76 -10.64 -1.77
N VAL A 152 -6.86 -10.16 -2.64
CA VAL A 152 -5.60 -10.82 -2.98
C VAL A 152 -4.75 -11.05 -1.73
N ILE A 153 -4.68 -10.08 -0.81
CA ILE A 153 -3.88 -10.20 0.42
C ILE A 153 -4.59 -10.92 1.57
N GLN A 154 -5.90 -11.13 1.52
CA GLN A 154 -6.68 -11.61 2.66
C GLN A 154 -6.19 -12.97 3.18
N LYS A 155 -6.18 -14.00 2.32
CA LYS A 155 -5.72 -15.35 2.70
C LYS A 155 -4.21 -15.41 2.95
N PRO A 156 -3.34 -14.98 2.01
CA PRO A 156 -1.90 -15.21 2.13
C PRO A 156 -1.20 -14.32 3.16
N VAL A 157 -1.82 -13.22 3.60
CA VAL A 157 -1.22 -12.30 4.57
C VAL A 157 -2.08 -12.17 5.83
N ILE A 158 -3.34 -11.77 5.70
CA ILE A 158 -4.16 -11.43 6.88
C ILE A 158 -4.55 -12.69 7.68
N GLU A 159 -4.88 -13.77 7.00
CA GLU A 159 -5.33 -15.03 7.62
C GLU A 159 -4.19 -16.02 7.89
N HIS A 160 -2.98 -15.75 7.39
CA HIS A 160 -1.87 -16.68 7.51
C HIS A 160 -1.53 -16.97 8.99
N PRO A 161 -1.43 -18.25 9.40
CA PRO A 161 -1.35 -18.64 10.82
C PRO A 161 -0.21 -18.01 11.60
N VAL A 162 0.95 -17.82 10.95
CA VAL A 162 2.14 -17.20 11.56
C VAL A 162 1.86 -15.74 11.95
N TYR A 163 1.15 -15.00 11.10
CA TYR A 163 0.81 -13.61 11.35
C TYR A 163 -0.39 -13.49 12.30
N LYS A 164 -1.39 -14.37 12.15
CA LYS A 164 -2.58 -14.40 13.01
C LYS A 164 -2.24 -14.60 14.49
N LYS A 165 -1.38 -15.58 14.82
CA LYS A 165 -1.02 -15.88 16.23
C LYS A 165 -0.01 -14.92 16.84
N LYS A 166 1.00 -14.47 16.09
CA LYS A 166 2.13 -13.70 16.66
C LYS A 166 1.97 -12.18 16.55
N VAL A 167 1.36 -11.69 15.47
CA VAL A 167 1.19 -10.25 15.20
C VAL A 167 -0.22 -9.79 15.55
N PHE A 168 -1.24 -10.54 15.14
CA PHE A 168 -2.62 -10.07 15.29
C PHE A 168 -3.24 -10.43 16.65
N GLN A 169 -2.88 -11.55 17.30
CA GLN A 169 -3.47 -11.99 18.57
C GLN A 169 -2.71 -11.55 19.84
N SER A 170 -1.53 -10.92 19.73
CA SER A 170 -0.71 -10.52 20.89
C SER A 170 -1.02 -9.09 21.36
N LEU A 171 -0.52 -8.70 22.54
CA LEU A 171 -0.58 -7.34 23.11
C LEU A 171 -0.09 -6.23 22.13
N ILE A 172 0.64 -6.61 21.08
CA ILE A 172 1.04 -5.77 19.93
C ILE A 172 -0.19 -5.25 19.15
N PHE A 173 -1.35 -5.90 19.23
CA PHE A 173 -2.58 -5.45 18.58
C PHE A 173 -3.22 -4.24 19.29
N ASN A 174 -2.97 -4.03 20.59
CA ASN A 174 -3.28 -2.74 21.23
C ASN A 174 -2.39 -1.60 20.69
N PHE A 175 -1.29 -1.93 19.99
CA PHE A 175 -0.46 -1.00 19.22
C PHE A 175 -0.91 -0.84 17.76
N GLN A 176 -2.11 -1.30 17.37
CA GLN A 176 -2.66 -1.08 16.02
C GLN A 176 -2.71 0.40 15.62
N ASP A 177 -2.92 1.30 16.60
CA ASP A 177 -2.94 2.75 16.40
C ASP A 177 -1.53 3.37 16.31
N TRP A 178 -0.50 2.60 16.67
CA TRP A 178 0.87 3.07 16.85
C TRP A 178 1.84 2.58 15.79
N LEU A 179 1.63 1.37 15.29
CA LEU A 179 2.41 0.77 14.21
C LEU A 179 1.95 1.25 12.82
N HIS A 180 1.13 2.30 12.74
CA HIS A 180 0.56 2.87 11.50
C HIS A 180 -0.13 1.87 10.56
N PHE A 181 -0.27 0.59 10.91
CA PHE A 181 -1.04 -0.39 10.12
C PHE A 181 -2.47 0.08 9.85
N SER A 182 -2.98 0.90 10.76
CA SER A 182 -4.33 1.43 10.71
C SER A 182 -4.40 2.85 10.18
N CYS A 183 -3.28 3.55 9.89
CA CYS A 183 -3.27 4.95 9.46
C CYS A 183 -2.36 5.15 8.24
N VAL A 184 -2.90 5.75 7.19
CA VAL A 184 -2.13 6.14 5.99
C VAL A 184 -2.10 7.65 5.92
N LEU A 185 -0.89 8.20 5.78
CA LEU A 185 -0.58 9.61 5.77
C LEU A 185 -0.19 10.10 4.37
N PHE A 186 -0.69 11.27 3.99
CA PHE A 186 -0.35 12.01 2.78
C PHE A 186 0.23 13.37 3.19
N PRO A 187 1.56 13.48 3.23
CA PRO A 187 2.24 14.72 3.57
C PRO A 187 2.21 15.71 2.40
N THR A 188 2.48 16.96 2.71
CA THR A 188 2.73 18.04 1.74
C THR A 188 4.12 18.62 1.98
N CYS A 189 4.69 19.25 0.95
CA CYS A 189 5.95 20.01 1.11
C CYS A 189 5.81 21.20 2.08
N GLY A 190 4.58 21.66 2.35
CA GLY A 190 4.28 22.70 3.34
C GLY A 190 4.26 22.21 4.79
N GLY A 191 4.46 20.90 5.02
CA GLY A 191 4.53 20.30 6.36
C GLY A 191 3.19 19.87 6.95
N GLU A 192 2.08 20.06 6.22
CA GLU A 192 0.79 19.52 6.60
C GLU A 192 0.69 18.03 6.25
N VAL A 193 -0.03 17.29 7.07
CA VAL A 193 -0.29 15.86 6.88
C VAL A 193 -1.78 15.62 6.81
N TYR A 194 -2.21 14.91 5.77
CA TYR A 194 -3.58 14.46 5.58
C TYR A 194 -3.64 12.94 5.64
N GLY A 195 -4.82 12.35 5.69
CA GLY A 195 -4.94 10.91 5.61
C GLY A 195 -6.19 10.34 6.26
N ALA A 196 -6.16 9.04 6.49
CA ALA A 196 -7.25 8.35 7.15
C ALA A 196 -6.74 7.17 7.96
N SER A 197 -7.43 6.90 9.05
CA SER A 197 -7.24 5.69 9.85
C SER A 197 -8.47 4.78 9.92
N VAL A 198 -8.28 3.52 10.31
CA VAL A 198 -9.34 2.53 10.47
C VAL A 198 -9.14 1.64 11.68
N ASN A 199 -10.16 1.58 12.55
CA ASN A 199 -10.15 0.65 13.69
C ASN A 199 -10.62 -0.74 13.25
N GLY A 200 -9.88 -1.79 13.60
CA GLY A 200 -10.24 -3.18 13.27
C GLY A 200 -9.85 -3.59 11.84
N PHE A 201 -8.59 -3.38 11.49
CA PHE A 201 -7.97 -3.72 10.19
C PHE A 201 -8.20 -5.17 9.71
N ARG A 202 -8.53 -6.11 10.61
CA ARG A 202 -8.87 -7.50 10.22
C ARG A 202 -10.10 -7.58 9.30
N SER A 203 -11.03 -6.63 9.40
CA SER A 203 -12.24 -6.62 8.57
C SER A 203 -11.93 -6.18 7.14
N LEU A 204 -12.17 -7.07 6.18
CA LEU A 204 -12.01 -6.79 4.75
C LEU A 204 -12.81 -5.55 4.32
N SER A 205 -14.09 -5.47 4.70
CA SER A 205 -14.94 -4.32 4.37
C SER A 205 -14.39 -3.00 4.92
N LYS A 206 -13.81 -3.01 6.12
CA LYS A 206 -13.20 -1.81 6.72
C LYS A 206 -11.96 -1.37 5.96
N ARG A 207 -11.11 -2.31 5.50
CA ARG A 207 -9.94 -1.97 4.68
C ARG A 207 -10.31 -1.46 3.29
N ILE A 208 -11.34 -2.06 2.66
CA ILE A 208 -11.88 -1.54 1.39
C ILE A 208 -12.41 -0.11 1.59
N ASN A 209 -13.13 0.16 2.68
CA ASN A 209 -13.60 1.50 2.99
C ASN A 209 -12.45 2.49 3.25
N LEU A 210 -11.39 2.07 3.96
CA LEU A 210 -10.18 2.88 4.13
C LEU A 210 -9.56 3.24 2.77
N GLY A 211 -9.36 2.28 1.88
CA GLY A 211 -8.82 2.54 0.54
C GLY A 211 -9.67 3.54 -0.24
N LYS A 212 -11.00 3.42 -0.20
CA LYS A 212 -11.93 4.38 -0.84
C LYS A 212 -11.83 5.79 -0.24
N ARG A 213 -11.68 5.90 1.09
CA ARG A 213 -11.47 7.18 1.78
C ARG A 213 -10.16 7.82 1.38
N LEU A 214 -9.08 7.04 1.34
CA LEU A 214 -7.77 7.52 0.91
C LEU A 214 -7.79 8.01 -0.54
N ALA A 215 -8.42 7.27 -1.45
CA ALA A 215 -8.63 7.73 -2.83
C ALA A 215 -9.38 9.07 -2.87
N SER A 216 -10.45 9.21 -2.08
CA SER A 216 -11.22 10.45 -2.01
C SER A 216 -10.43 11.65 -1.47
N ILE A 217 -9.50 11.43 -0.53
CA ILE A 217 -8.65 12.50 0.02
C ILE A 217 -7.59 12.89 -1.01
N LEU A 218 -6.89 11.90 -1.55
CA LEU A 218 -5.75 12.09 -2.46
C LEU A 218 -6.13 12.87 -3.72
N PHE A 219 -7.34 12.64 -4.23
CA PHE A 219 -7.84 13.29 -5.45
C PHE A 219 -8.80 14.47 -5.18
N GLN A 220 -8.82 15.01 -3.95
CA GLN A 220 -9.56 16.24 -3.68
C GLN A 220 -8.90 17.40 -4.46
N PRO A 221 -9.64 18.19 -5.27
CA PRO A 221 -9.04 19.16 -6.20
C PRO A 221 -8.11 20.19 -5.56
N ARG A 222 -8.41 20.60 -4.31
CA ARG A 222 -7.59 21.56 -3.56
C ARG A 222 -6.33 20.95 -2.95
N LEU A 223 -6.29 19.63 -2.72
CA LEU A 223 -5.20 18.94 -2.04
C LEU A 223 -4.28 18.20 -3.01
N PHE A 224 -4.83 17.70 -4.12
CA PHE A 224 -4.08 16.93 -5.12
C PHE A 224 -2.77 17.58 -5.58
N PRO A 225 -2.72 18.89 -5.90
CA PRO A 225 -1.46 19.53 -6.31
C PRO A 225 -0.34 19.40 -5.26
N HIS A 226 -0.69 19.50 -3.98
CA HIS A 226 0.28 19.39 -2.88
C HIS A 226 0.79 17.96 -2.70
N PHE A 227 -0.08 16.95 -2.87
CA PHE A 227 0.34 15.55 -2.81
C PHE A 227 1.19 15.15 -4.02
N PHE A 228 0.85 15.66 -5.20
CA PHE A 228 1.62 15.43 -6.41
C PHE A 228 3.00 16.09 -6.31
N GLU A 229 3.06 17.35 -5.86
CA GLU A 229 4.32 18.06 -5.61
C GLU A 229 5.20 17.30 -4.62
N PHE A 230 4.63 16.81 -3.51
CA PHE A 230 5.38 15.98 -2.56
C PHE A 230 5.95 14.72 -3.23
N ALA A 231 5.13 13.97 -3.98
CA ALA A 231 5.59 12.78 -4.66
C ALA A 231 6.69 13.04 -5.69
N GLU A 232 6.69 14.22 -6.32
CA GLU A 232 7.66 14.66 -7.31
C GLU A 232 8.97 15.16 -6.69
N LYS A 233 8.90 15.99 -5.64
CA LYS A 233 10.08 16.61 -5.01
C LYS A 233 10.75 15.70 -3.99
N THR A 234 10.04 14.71 -3.45
CA THR A 234 10.55 13.86 -2.38
C THR A 234 10.92 12.47 -2.88
N THR A 235 12.21 12.20 -2.98
CA THR A 235 12.74 10.86 -3.26
C THR A 235 12.27 9.87 -2.21
N HIS A 236 11.66 8.75 -2.63
CA HIS A 236 11.23 7.69 -1.72
C HIS A 236 12.42 6.83 -1.30
N THR A 237 12.78 6.86 -0.02
CA THR A 237 13.80 6.02 0.60
C THR A 237 13.21 4.98 1.56
N GLY A 238 11.92 5.12 1.87
CA GLY A 238 11.23 4.34 2.91
C GLY A 238 11.52 4.87 4.32
N SER A 239 12.39 5.86 4.48
CA SER A 239 12.64 6.48 5.78
C SER A 239 11.52 7.43 6.15
N ARG A 240 11.22 7.53 7.45
CA ARG A 240 10.34 8.54 8.03
C ARG A 240 10.82 9.97 7.76
N ASN A 241 12.14 10.13 7.56
CA ASN A 241 12.74 11.41 7.15
C ASN A 241 12.18 11.91 5.81
N ASP A 242 11.67 11.02 4.94
CA ASP A 242 11.07 11.42 3.68
C ASP A 242 9.91 12.42 3.92
N TYR A 243 9.14 12.29 5.01
CA TYR A 243 8.02 13.20 5.28
C TYR A 243 8.39 14.21 6.36
N GLU A 244 9.08 13.77 7.42
CA GLU A 244 9.41 14.64 8.57
C GLU A 244 10.32 15.81 8.21
N GLN A 245 11.07 15.73 7.10
CA GLN A 245 11.87 16.86 6.60
C GLN A 245 11.03 18.12 6.32
N TYR A 246 9.73 17.99 6.07
CA TYR A 246 8.81 19.11 5.85
C TYR A 246 8.06 19.55 7.11
N PHE A 247 8.10 18.75 8.19
CA PHE A 247 7.34 19.06 9.39
C PHE A 247 7.99 20.21 10.17
N LYS A 248 7.15 21.12 10.67
CA LYS A 248 7.62 22.27 11.48
C LYS A 248 8.25 21.83 12.79
N MET A 249 7.73 20.75 13.38
CA MET A 249 8.29 20.12 14.57
C MET A 249 9.05 18.87 14.18
N LYS A 250 10.35 18.86 14.45
CA LYS A 250 11.16 17.65 14.27
C LYS A 250 10.89 16.70 15.43
N THR A 251 10.50 15.48 15.10
CA THR A 251 10.37 14.40 16.05
C THR A 251 11.74 13.75 16.28
N GLU A 252 12.04 13.41 17.53
CA GLU A 252 13.28 12.71 17.85
C GLU A 252 13.22 11.25 17.36
N GLY A 253 14.16 10.86 16.50
CA GLY A 253 14.32 9.48 16.06
C GLY A 253 14.69 9.37 14.59
N THR A 254 15.90 8.92 14.32
CA THR A 254 16.32 8.60 12.95
C THR A 254 15.82 7.20 12.59
N THR A 255 15.15 7.09 11.45
CA THR A 255 14.91 5.79 10.80
C THR A 255 15.92 5.59 9.69
N PRO A 256 16.45 4.37 9.53
CA PRO A 256 17.36 4.10 8.43
C PRO A 256 16.61 4.07 7.09
N ILE A 257 17.36 4.03 5.99
CA ILE A 257 16.80 3.89 4.63
C ILE A 257 16.62 2.41 4.27
N LEU A 258 15.57 2.09 3.50
CA LEU A 258 15.13 0.70 3.27
C LEU A 258 16.25 -0.21 2.73
N ARG A 259 16.92 0.22 1.66
CA ARG A 259 17.96 -0.56 0.95
C ARG A 259 19.25 -0.77 1.73
N MET A 260 19.48 0.02 2.78
CA MET A 260 20.60 -0.17 3.70
C MET A 260 20.24 -1.05 4.90
N THR A 261 18.95 -1.33 5.08
CA THR A 261 18.42 -1.98 6.27
C THR A 261 17.99 -3.40 5.99
N TYR A 262 17.31 -3.62 4.87
CA TYR A 262 16.71 -4.89 4.51
C TYR A 262 17.26 -5.42 3.19
N PRO A 263 17.55 -6.73 3.10
CA PRO A 263 17.94 -7.34 1.85
C PRO A 263 16.74 -7.46 0.91
N VAL A 264 17.02 -7.63 -0.38
CA VAL A 264 16.00 -8.03 -1.36
C VAL A 264 15.47 -9.42 -0.99
N ILE A 265 14.15 -9.52 -0.83
CA ILE A 265 13.49 -10.76 -0.48
C ILE A 265 13.04 -11.48 -1.75
N LYS A 266 13.49 -12.74 -1.91
CA LYS A 266 12.96 -13.61 -2.95
C LYS A 266 11.59 -14.13 -2.51
N HIS A 267 10.61 -13.93 -3.39
CA HIS A 267 9.24 -14.35 -3.15
C HIS A 267 8.89 -15.49 -4.09
N HIS A 268 8.10 -16.45 -3.59
CA HIS A 268 7.47 -17.47 -4.40
C HIS A 268 5.97 -17.25 -4.43
N ARG A 269 5.34 -17.50 -5.59
CA ARG A 269 3.89 -17.51 -5.72
C ARG A 269 3.40 -18.94 -5.46
N GLN A 270 2.46 -19.11 -4.54
CA GLN A 270 1.64 -20.31 -4.49
C GLN A 270 0.45 -20.10 -5.43
N ASP A 271 -0.06 -21.17 -6.03
CA ASP A 271 -1.18 -21.11 -6.98
C ASP A 271 -2.37 -20.38 -6.35
N ASN A 272 -2.60 -19.16 -6.85
CA ASN A 272 -3.71 -18.35 -6.42
C ASN A 272 -4.91 -18.73 -7.28
N GLN A 273 -5.84 -19.46 -6.67
CA GLN A 273 -7.19 -19.56 -7.19
C GLN A 273 -7.79 -18.15 -7.29
N ASP A 274 -8.48 -17.86 -8.39
CA ASP A 274 -9.23 -16.62 -8.58
C ASP A 274 -10.20 -16.42 -7.40
N TRP A 275 -9.88 -15.45 -6.54
CA TRP A 275 -10.65 -15.18 -5.32
C TRP A 275 -12.11 -14.84 -5.62
N SER A 276 -12.39 -14.28 -6.81
CA SER A 276 -13.74 -13.89 -7.20
C SER A 276 -14.64 -15.09 -7.52
N LYS A 277 -14.07 -16.28 -7.75
CA LYS A 277 -14.84 -17.52 -7.90
C LYS A 277 -15.40 -18.06 -6.58
N VAL A 278 -14.74 -17.74 -5.46
CA VAL A 278 -15.12 -18.21 -4.12
C VAL A 278 -15.76 -17.13 -3.26
N ARG A 279 -15.69 -15.86 -3.65
CA ARG A 279 -16.29 -14.75 -2.90
C ARG A 279 -17.10 -13.84 -3.82
N LYS A 280 -18.37 -13.65 -3.47
CA LYS A 280 -19.22 -12.65 -4.11
C LYS A 280 -18.79 -11.24 -3.70
N VAL A 281 -18.62 -10.35 -4.68
CA VAL A 281 -18.37 -8.93 -4.45
C VAL A 281 -19.65 -8.28 -3.94
N SER A 282 -19.60 -7.68 -2.75
CA SER A 282 -20.75 -6.96 -2.22
C SER A 282 -21.06 -5.75 -3.09
N SER A 283 -22.33 -5.58 -3.49
CA SER A 283 -22.81 -4.36 -4.15
C SER A 283 -22.46 -3.10 -3.34
N SER A 284 -22.46 -3.21 -2.01
CA SER A 284 -22.11 -2.10 -1.14
C SER A 284 -20.67 -1.61 -1.28
N TRP A 285 -19.73 -2.50 -1.65
CA TRP A 285 -18.34 -2.09 -1.86
C TRP A 285 -18.18 -1.21 -3.09
N LEU A 286 -18.91 -1.51 -4.16
CA LEU A 286 -18.87 -0.77 -5.41
C LEU A 286 -19.68 0.54 -5.33
N HIS A 287 -20.88 0.49 -4.77
CA HIS A 287 -21.86 1.57 -4.96
C HIS A 287 -22.00 2.53 -3.78
N PHE A 288 -21.66 2.13 -2.54
CA PHE A 288 -21.92 3.01 -1.40
C PHE A 288 -20.95 4.19 -1.39
N PRO A 289 -21.44 5.40 -1.05
CA PRO A 289 -20.63 6.60 -0.99
C PRO A 289 -19.57 6.52 0.11
N VAL A 290 -18.50 7.29 -0.08
CA VAL A 290 -17.42 7.43 0.89
C VAL A 290 -17.86 8.40 1.98
N HIS A 291 -17.82 7.96 3.23
CA HIS A 291 -18.08 8.81 4.39
C HIS A 291 -16.79 8.99 5.20
N HIS A 292 -16.36 10.23 5.34
CA HIS A 292 -15.27 10.60 6.23
C HIS A 292 -15.83 10.81 7.64
N ARG A 293 -15.65 9.82 8.52
CA ARG A 293 -16.13 9.88 9.92
C ARG A 293 -15.20 10.67 10.85
N HIS A 294 -13.97 10.91 10.42
CA HIS A 294 -12.92 11.59 11.18
C HIS A 294 -12.30 12.69 10.32
N PRO A 295 -11.70 13.72 10.95
CA PRO A 295 -10.94 14.73 10.23
C PRO A 295 -9.90 14.10 9.31
N ILE A 296 -9.75 14.67 8.11
CA ILE A 296 -8.77 14.21 7.13
C ILE A 296 -7.43 14.92 7.28
N HIS A 297 -7.38 16.08 7.95
CA HIS A 297 -6.15 16.76 8.33
C HIS A 297 -5.65 16.16 9.65
N LEU A 298 -4.46 15.58 9.63
CA LEU A 298 -3.92 14.72 10.69
C LEU A 298 -2.62 15.26 11.31
N THR A 299 -2.20 16.49 10.99
CA THR A 299 -0.95 17.08 11.50
C THR A 299 -0.87 17.04 13.04
N ASP A 300 -1.86 17.59 13.75
CA ASP A 300 -1.85 17.62 15.21
C ASP A 300 -2.00 16.22 15.81
N TRP A 301 -2.83 15.38 15.19
CA TRP A 301 -2.99 13.99 15.58
C TRP A 301 -1.66 13.23 15.48
N TYR A 302 -0.91 13.46 14.41
CA TYR A 302 0.39 12.86 14.17
C TYR A 302 1.41 13.29 15.24
N VAL A 303 1.50 14.60 15.52
CA VAL A 303 2.39 15.13 16.56
C VAL A 303 2.03 14.53 17.93
N ALA A 304 0.74 14.53 18.28
CA ALA A 304 0.27 13.94 19.53
C ALA A 304 0.64 12.45 19.62
N LYS A 305 0.48 11.68 18.55
CA LYS A 305 0.85 10.26 18.51
C LYS A 305 2.35 10.04 18.65
N SER A 306 3.17 10.90 18.06
CA SER A 306 4.62 10.83 18.21
C SER A 306 5.06 11.06 19.66
N HIS A 307 4.50 12.09 20.32
CA HIS A 307 4.78 12.37 21.74
C HIS A 307 4.33 11.24 22.66
N GLN A 308 3.16 10.65 22.40
CA GLN A 308 2.73 9.48 23.15
C GLN A 308 3.78 8.35 23.03
N LEU A 309 4.47 8.21 21.88
CA LEU A 309 5.35 7.05 21.60
C LEU A 309 6.64 7.21 22.37
N GLN A 310 7.16 8.42 22.37
CA GLN A 310 8.29 8.84 23.17
C GLN A 310 8.02 8.64 24.66
N LEU A 311 6.82 8.99 25.15
CA LEU A 311 6.45 8.74 26.54
C LEU A 311 6.48 7.25 26.89
N LEU A 312 5.93 6.39 26.03
CA LEU A 312 5.97 4.93 26.23
C LEU A 312 7.40 4.38 26.26
N VAL A 313 8.27 4.88 25.36
CA VAL A 313 9.69 4.51 25.34
C VAL A 313 10.37 4.91 26.64
N SER A 314 10.15 6.15 27.11
CA SER A 314 10.72 6.66 28.37
C SER A 314 10.23 5.88 29.59
N LEU A 315 8.94 5.55 29.66
CA LEU A 315 8.39 4.71 30.73
C LEU A 315 9.00 3.30 30.73
N LYS A 316 9.18 2.69 29.54
CA LYS A 316 9.81 1.37 29.42
C LYS A 316 11.26 1.41 29.92
N LYS A 317 12.06 2.41 29.52
CA LYS A 317 13.42 2.60 30.02
C LYS A 317 13.45 2.71 31.55
N ALA A 318 12.55 3.50 32.13
CA ALA A 318 12.48 3.68 33.58
C ALA A 318 12.12 2.38 34.32
N LEU A 319 11.22 1.56 33.76
CA LEU A 319 10.86 0.25 34.32
C LEU A 319 12.01 -0.76 34.22
N ASP A 320 12.73 -0.79 33.10
CA ASP A 320 13.87 -1.68 32.90
C ASP A 320 15.04 -1.31 33.83
N LEU A 321 15.27 -0.02 34.07
CA LEU A 321 16.24 0.47 35.06
C LEU A 321 15.88 0.08 36.50
N LYS A 322 14.58 0.03 36.84
CA LYS A 322 14.10 -0.40 38.16
C LYS A 322 14.21 -1.91 38.39
N LYS A 323 14.33 -2.74 37.35
CA LYS A 323 14.55 -4.19 37.51
C LYS A 323 16.00 -4.55 37.87
N TRP A 324 16.92 -3.60 37.72
CA TRP A 324 18.35 -3.75 37.99
C TRP A 324 18.77 -3.10 39.32
N LYS A 325 17.82 -2.46 40.03
CA LYS A 325 17.94 -2.09 41.44
C LYS A 325 17.12 -3.08 42.25
#